data_AF-A0A258QAI9-F1
#
_entry.id   AF-A0A258QAI9-F1
#
_cell.length_a   1.000
_cell.length_b   1.000
_cell.length_c   1.000
_cell.angle_alpha   90.00
_cell.angle_beta   90.00
_cell.angle_gamma   90.00
#
_symmetry.space_group_name_H-M   'P 1'
#
loop_
_entity.id
_entity.type
_entity.pdbx_description
1 polymer ?
#
loop_
_entity_poly.entity_id
_entity_poly.type
_entity_poly.pdbx_seq_one_letter_code
_entity_poly.pdbx_strand_id
1 'polypeptide(L)'
;MSAAPALAIKTEEPSHSEPCFHCGLPVSPGSTYHALVLGAERPMCCPGCQAVTEAIVQNGMEDYYHHRTEPGARPADDLSRMLEELIVFDRPEMQRSFVANREGDIREASLILEGIVCAACV
;
A
#
# COMPACT_ATOMS: atom_id res chain seq x y z
N MET A 1 -21.31 -0.78 26.31
CA MET A 1 -21.50 -1.58 25.08
C MET A 1 -21.71 -0.58 23.95
N SER A 2 -20.66 -0.20 23.23
CA SER A 2 -20.77 0.72 22.10
C SER A 2 -19.87 0.17 20.99
N ALA A 3 -20.49 -0.32 19.93
CA ALA A 3 -19.81 -0.86 18.77
C ALA A 3 -19.05 0.25 18.03
N ALA A 4 -17.83 -0.04 17.59
CA ALA A 4 -17.12 0.80 16.63
C ALA A 4 -17.86 0.72 15.27
N PRO A 5 -18.01 1.84 14.54
CA PRO A 5 -18.67 1.81 13.24
C PRO A 5 -17.76 1.10 12.23
N ALA A 6 -18.33 0.14 11.50
CA ALA A 6 -17.69 -0.47 10.34
C ALA A 6 -17.40 0.63 9.31
N LEU A 7 -16.12 0.79 8.94
CA LEU A 7 -15.70 1.70 7.88
C LEU A 7 -16.23 1.14 6.56
N ALA A 8 -17.35 1.68 6.10
CA ALA A 8 -17.96 1.29 4.83
C ALA A 8 -17.01 1.68 3.69
N ILE A 9 -16.42 0.68 3.05
CA ILE A 9 -15.69 0.84 1.79
C ILE A 9 -16.75 1.14 0.74
N LYS A 10 -16.75 2.37 0.25
CA LYS A 10 -17.63 2.81 -0.84
C LYS A 10 -17.24 2.04 -2.11
N THR A 11 -18.08 1.10 -2.53
CA THR A 11 -17.98 0.44 -3.83
C THR A 11 -18.54 1.39 -4.88
N GLU A 12 -17.68 2.07 -5.62
CA GLU A 12 -18.07 2.80 -6.84
C GLU A 12 -17.78 1.89 -8.06
N GLU A 13 -18.80 1.70 -8.90
CA GLU A 13 -18.75 0.90 -10.14
C GLU A 13 -17.79 1.53 -11.17
N PRO A 14 -16.99 0.74 -11.92
CA PRO A 14 -15.93 1.30 -12.75
C PRO A 14 -16.49 1.86 -14.07
N SER A 15 -16.43 3.18 -14.23
CA SER A 15 -16.26 3.79 -15.56
C SER A 15 -14.79 3.62 -15.97
N HIS A 16 -14.55 3.37 -17.26
CA HIS A 16 -13.24 2.99 -17.82
C HIS A 16 -12.04 3.67 -17.15
N SER A 17 -11.32 2.91 -16.34
CA SER A 17 -10.13 3.32 -15.61
C SER A 17 -8.92 2.73 -16.32
N GLU A 18 -7.98 3.58 -16.70
CA GLU A 18 -6.71 3.13 -17.28
C GLU A 18 -6.02 2.19 -16.27
N PRO A 19 -5.40 1.08 -16.71
CA PRO A 19 -4.68 0.20 -15.79
C PRO A 19 -3.42 0.91 -15.27
N CYS A 20 -3.13 0.73 -13.99
CA CYS A 20 -1.89 1.17 -13.39
C CYS A 20 -0.72 0.51 -14.09
N PHE A 21 0.28 1.32 -14.47
CA PHE A 21 1.44 0.79 -15.18
C PHE A 21 2.26 -0.19 -14.34
N HIS A 22 2.28 -0.06 -13.02
CA HIS A 22 3.08 -0.90 -12.14
C HIS A 22 2.42 -2.27 -11.83
N CYS A 23 1.18 -2.26 -11.32
CA CYS A 23 0.47 -3.45 -10.82
C CYS A 23 -0.70 -3.91 -11.68
N GLY A 24 -1.08 -3.15 -12.73
CA GLY A 24 -2.19 -3.48 -13.63
C GLY A 24 -3.60 -3.22 -13.09
N LEU A 25 -3.75 -2.80 -11.83
CA LEU A 25 -5.08 -2.49 -11.25
C LEU A 25 -5.69 -1.20 -11.82
N PRO A 26 -7.02 -1.08 -11.81
CA PRO A 26 -7.72 0.15 -12.20
C PRO A 26 -7.18 1.40 -11.50
N VAL A 27 -6.87 2.44 -12.26
CA VAL A 27 -6.59 3.77 -11.72
C VAL A 27 -7.91 4.45 -11.40
N SER A 28 -8.15 4.79 -10.13
CA SER A 28 -9.37 5.49 -9.73
C SER A 28 -9.54 6.81 -10.49
N PRO A 29 -10.75 7.16 -10.93
CA PRO A 29 -11.02 8.46 -11.54
C PRO A 29 -10.54 9.61 -10.64
N GLY A 30 -9.77 10.54 -11.21
CA GLY A 30 -9.20 11.66 -10.46
C GLY A 30 -7.92 11.35 -9.69
N SER A 31 -7.34 10.15 -9.82
CA SER A 31 -5.97 9.89 -9.36
C SER A 31 -4.99 10.88 -10.00
N THR A 32 -4.10 11.43 -9.19
CA THR A 32 -3.04 12.34 -9.62
C THR A 32 -1.67 11.68 -9.66
N TYR A 33 -1.58 10.39 -9.31
CA TYR A 33 -0.32 9.67 -9.17
C TYR A 33 0.23 9.22 -10.53
N HIS A 34 1.45 9.64 -10.83
CA HIS A 34 2.16 9.35 -12.08
C HIS A 34 3.64 9.09 -11.79
N ALA A 35 4.33 8.35 -12.65
CA ALA A 35 5.79 8.27 -12.65
C ALA A 35 6.34 8.31 -14.08
N LEU A 36 7.52 8.90 -14.26
CA LEU A 36 8.24 8.89 -15.53
C LEU A 36 8.94 7.54 -15.68
N VAL A 37 8.54 6.75 -16.68
CA VAL A 37 9.12 5.43 -16.97
C VAL A 37 9.40 5.30 -18.46
N LEU A 38 10.63 4.94 -18.82
CA LEU A 38 11.10 4.77 -20.19
C LEU A 38 10.83 6.02 -21.04
N GLY A 39 11.02 7.20 -20.43
CA GLY A 39 10.77 8.50 -21.07
C GLY A 39 9.29 8.88 -21.24
N ALA A 40 8.34 8.11 -20.71
CA ALA A 40 6.91 8.40 -20.78
C ALA A 40 6.30 8.54 -19.38
N GLU A 41 5.41 9.52 -19.17
CA GLU A 41 4.60 9.54 -17.96
C GLU A 41 3.61 8.37 -17.96
N ARG A 42 3.56 7.64 -16.85
CA ARG A 42 2.72 6.46 -16.67
C ARG A 42 1.81 6.61 -15.45
N PRO A 43 0.53 6.24 -15.55
CA PRO A 43 -0.42 6.41 -14.45
C PRO A 43 -0.25 5.35 -13.35
N MET A 44 -0.54 5.74 -12.11
CA MET A 44 -0.44 4.90 -10.92
C MET A 44 -1.78 4.86 -10.16
N CYS A 45 -2.16 3.69 -9.65
CA CYS A 45 -3.41 3.54 -8.90
C CYS A 45 -3.34 4.11 -7.47
N CYS A 46 -2.14 4.28 -6.91
CA CYS A 46 -1.95 4.68 -5.51
C CYS A 46 -0.52 5.24 -5.30
N PRO A 47 -0.25 5.96 -4.19
CA PRO A 47 1.07 6.51 -3.92
C PRO A 47 2.14 5.41 -3.71
N GLY A 48 1.73 4.21 -3.28
CA GLY A 48 2.65 3.08 -3.17
C GLY A 48 3.20 2.61 -4.52
N CYS A 49 2.35 2.52 -5.55
CA CYS A 49 2.79 2.16 -6.91
C CYS A 49 3.69 3.24 -7.53
N GLN A 50 3.41 4.52 -7.26
CA GLN A 50 4.29 5.62 -7.65
C GLN A 50 5.66 5.49 -6.98
N ALA A 51 5.71 5.35 -5.65
CA ALA A 51 6.96 5.28 -4.90
C ALA A 51 7.84 4.10 -5.33
N VAL A 52 7.26 2.90 -5.53
CA VAL A 52 8.02 1.74 -6.02
C VAL A 52 8.52 1.96 -7.45
N THR A 53 7.68 2.54 -8.32
CA THR A 53 8.06 2.81 -9.70
C THR A 53 9.20 3.82 -9.78
N GLU A 54 9.09 4.93 -9.06
CA GLU A 54 10.14 5.94 -8.96
C GLU A 54 11.42 5.36 -8.37
N ALA A 55 11.33 4.52 -7.33
CA ALA A 55 12.50 3.86 -6.76
C ALA A 55 13.21 2.95 -7.79
N ILE A 56 12.47 2.16 -8.57
CA ILE A 56 13.05 1.32 -9.64
C ILE A 56 13.79 2.19 -10.67
N VAL A 57 13.15 3.27 -11.13
CA VAL A 57 13.74 4.19 -12.13
C VAL A 57 14.97 4.90 -11.57
N GLN A 58 14.88 5.45 -10.36
CA GLN A 58 15.97 6.19 -9.71
C GLN A 58 17.19 5.31 -9.41
N ASN A 59 17.01 4.01 -9.22
CA ASN A 59 18.09 3.06 -9.03
C ASN A 59 18.67 2.52 -10.35
N GLY A 60 18.25 3.06 -11.51
CA GLY A 60 18.73 2.61 -12.82
C GLY A 60 18.24 1.22 -13.21
N MET A 61 17.18 0.73 -12.56
CA MET A 61 16.62 -0.61 -12.79
C MET A 61 15.41 -0.57 -13.73
N GLU A 62 15.28 0.49 -14.53
CA GLU A 62 14.13 0.74 -15.39
C GLU A 62 13.91 -0.35 -16.46
N ASP A 63 14.98 -1.06 -16.85
CA ASP A 63 14.95 -2.24 -17.71
C ASP A 63 14.06 -3.36 -17.17
N TYR A 64 13.77 -3.38 -15.88
CA TYR A 64 12.75 -4.24 -15.30
C TYR A 64 11.43 -4.16 -16.09
N TYR A 65 11.02 -2.95 -16.49
CA TYR A 65 9.76 -2.74 -17.21
C TYR A 65 9.78 -3.23 -18.66
N HIS A 66 10.97 -3.41 -19.25
CA HIS A 66 11.13 -4.05 -20.55
C HIS A 66 11.03 -5.58 -20.47
N HIS A 67 11.59 -6.17 -19.42
CA HIS A 67 11.75 -7.62 -19.31
C HIS A 67 10.65 -8.31 -18.50
N ARG A 68 9.85 -7.55 -17.74
CA ARG A 68 8.75 -8.13 -16.97
C ARG A 68 7.73 -8.81 -17.89
N THR A 69 7.32 -10.01 -17.52
CA THR A 69 6.28 -10.77 -18.23
C THR A 69 4.89 -10.48 -17.67
N GLU A 70 4.79 -10.13 -16.39
CA GLU A 70 3.53 -9.86 -15.68
C GLU A 70 3.69 -8.67 -14.71
N PRO A 71 2.61 -7.94 -14.38
CA PRO A 71 2.62 -6.94 -13.32
C PRO A 71 2.97 -7.55 -11.95
N GLY A 72 3.55 -6.74 -11.05
CA GLY A 72 3.92 -7.21 -9.72
C GLY A 72 2.72 -7.73 -8.93
N ALA A 73 2.83 -8.94 -8.37
CA ALA A 73 1.81 -9.53 -7.51
C ALA A 73 1.66 -8.71 -6.22
N ARG A 74 0.41 -8.47 -5.81
CA ARG A 74 0.12 -7.81 -4.53
C ARG A 74 0.17 -8.86 -3.40
N PRO A 75 0.73 -8.56 -2.23
CA PRO A 75 0.59 -9.44 -1.08
C PRO A 75 -0.88 -9.58 -0.66
N ALA A 76 -1.37 -10.81 -0.84
CA ALA A 76 -2.55 -11.49 -0.30
C ALA A 76 -3.96 -11.07 -0.76
N ASP A 77 -4.63 -12.08 -1.30
CA ASP A 77 -6.04 -12.20 -1.67
C ASP A 77 -7.02 -12.18 -0.47
N ASP A 78 -6.56 -11.93 0.76
CA ASP A 78 -7.41 -11.96 1.97
C ASP A 78 -6.99 -10.93 3.02
N LEU A 79 -7.12 -9.65 2.64
CA LEU A 79 -6.95 -8.51 3.55
C LEU A 79 -7.82 -8.63 4.80
N SER A 80 -9.02 -9.21 4.67
CA SER A 80 -9.98 -9.37 5.77
C SER A 80 -9.40 -10.25 6.89
N ARG A 81 -8.88 -11.42 6.55
CA ARG A 81 -8.25 -12.32 7.53
C ARG A 81 -7.02 -11.70 8.18
N MET A 82 -6.20 -10.96 7.41
CA MET A 82 -5.06 -10.24 7.98
C MET A 82 -5.49 -9.19 9.00
N LEU A 83 -6.57 -8.45 8.72
CA LEU A 83 -7.10 -7.46 9.66
C LEU A 83 -7.66 -8.13 10.92
N GLU A 84 -8.31 -9.29 10.81
CA GLU A 84 -8.80 -10.05 11.96
C GLU A 84 -7.69 -10.44 12.92
N GLU A 85 -6.53 -10.87 12.40
CA GLU A 85 -5.35 -11.18 13.21
C GLU A 85 -4.82 -9.95 13.97
N LEU A 86 -4.97 -8.76 13.39
CA LEU A 86 -4.49 -7.51 13.98
C LEU A 86 -5.42 -6.92 15.06
N ILE A 87 -6.69 -7.32 15.13
CA ILE A 87 -7.67 -6.82 16.13
C ILE A 87 -7.18 -7.01 17.56
N VAL A 88 -6.33 -8.01 17.83
CA VAL A 88 -5.75 -8.23 19.17
C VAL A 88 -4.97 -7.01 19.67
N PHE A 89 -4.36 -6.22 18.77
CA PHE A 89 -3.59 -5.02 19.11
C PHE A 89 -4.47 -3.82 19.47
N ASP A 90 -5.79 -3.88 19.24
CA ASP A 90 -6.74 -2.87 19.71
C ASP A 90 -7.11 -3.02 21.19
N ARG A 91 -6.74 -4.14 21.81
CA ARG A 91 -7.02 -4.39 23.23
C ARG A 91 -6.18 -3.46 24.11
N PRO A 92 -6.77 -2.72 25.06
CA PRO A 92 -6.04 -1.81 25.95
C PRO A 92 -4.94 -2.50 26.77
N GLU A 93 -5.10 -3.79 27.06
CA GLU A 93 -4.11 -4.61 27.77
C GLU A 93 -2.87 -4.85 26.92
N MET A 94 -3.05 -5.06 25.61
CA MET A 94 -1.94 -5.26 24.66
C MET A 94 -1.21 -3.94 24.42
N GLN A 95 -1.96 -2.85 24.18
CA GLN A 95 -1.38 -1.53 23.92
C GLN A 95 -0.51 -1.04 25.07
N ARG A 96 -0.86 -1.35 26.33
CA ARG A 96 -0.05 -1.00 27.51
C ARG A 96 1.40 -1.51 27.44
N SER A 97 1.69 -2.53 26.64
CA SER A 97 3.05 -3.09 26.52
C SER A 97 3.96 -2.35 25.53
N PHE A 98 3.41 -1.55 24.59
CA PHE A 98 4.21 -0.91 23.53
C PHE A 98 3.73 0.50 23.13
N VAL A 99 2.59 0.96 23.65
CA VAL A 99 2.05 2.31 23.43
C VAL A 99 2.28 3.13 24.68
N ALA A 100 2.96 4.26 24.51
CA ALA A 100 3.18 5.22 25.57
C ALA A 100 2.24 6.42 25.41
N ASN A 101 1.57 6.80 26.51
CA ASN A 101 0.75 8.01 26.55
C ASN A 101 1.67 9.23 26.74
N ARG A 102 1.51 10.25 25.91
CA ARG A 102 2.24 11.53 25.94
C ARG A 102 1.31 12.62 26.48
N GLU A 103 1.77 13.87 26.47
CA GLU A 103 0.94 15.00 26.92
C GLU A 103 -0.34 15.14 26.10
N GLY A 104 -1.45 15.44 26.80
CA GLY A 104 -2.76 15.55 26.18
C GLY A 104 -3.30 14.20 25.72
N ASP A 105 -3.78 14.16 24.47
CA ASP A 105 -4.40 12.97 23.85
C ASP A 105 -3.46 12.25 22.86
N ILE A 106 -2.15 12.50 23.00
CA ILE A 106 -1.13 11.93 22.11
C ILE A 106 -0.74 10.53 22.61
N ARG A 107 -0.76 9.55 21.70
CA ARG A 107 -0.27 8.19 21.92
C ARG A 107 0.85 7.88 20.93
N GLU A 108 1.91 7.25 21.42
CA GLU A 108 3.12 6.96 20.65
C GLU A 108 3.48 5.48 20.75
N ALA A 109 3.88 4.87 19.64
CA ALA A 109 4.40 3.51 19.58
C ALA A 109 5.65 3.47 18.69
N SER A 110 6.65 2.67 19.06
CA SER A 110 7.84 2.43 18.25
C SER A 110 7.80 1.01 17.68
N LEU A 111 7.87 0.91 16.36
CA LEU A 111 7.82 -0.35 15.62
C LEU A 111 9.12 -0.52 14.85
N ILE A 112 9.71 -1.71 14.92
CA ILE A 112 10.85 -2.09 14.08
C ILE A 112 10.30 -3.00 12.99
N LEU A 113 10.54 -2.61 11.73
CA LEU A 113 10.19 -3.43 10.58
C LEU A 113 11.44 -4.16 10.11
N GLU A 114 11.38 -5.48 10.09
CA GLU A 114 12.45 -6.37 9.64
C GLU A 114 12.00 -7.16 8.41
N GLY A 115 12.97 -7.74 7.68
CA GLY A 115 12.66 -8.64 6.56
C GLY A 115 12.04 -7.97 5.33
N ILE A 116 12.19 -6.66 5.16
CA ILE A 116 11.79 -5.96 3.94
C ILE A 116 12.71 -6.42 2.80
N VAL A 117 12.16 -7.23 1.90
CA VAL A 117 12.85 -7.71 0.70
C VAL A 117 12.21 -7.09 -0.53
N CYS A 118 13.05 -6.75 -1.51
CA CYS A 118 12.54 -6.32 -2.80
C CYS A 118 12.06 -7.55 -3.58
N ALA A 119 10.78 -7.59 -3.94
CA ALA A 119 10.22 -8.65 -4.78
C ALA A 119 10.91 -8.76 -6.16
N ALA A 120 11.61 -7.70 -6.60
CA ALA A 120 12.37 -7.68 -7.84
C ALA A 120 13.86 -8.06 -7.69
N CYS A 121 14.39 -8.21 -6.46
CA CYS A 121 15.83 -8.49 -6.23
C CYS A 121 16.11 -9.86 -5.58
N VAL A 122 15.12 -10.75 -5.52
CA VAL A 122 15.25 -12.13 -5.01
C VAL A 122 15.50 -13.14 -6.11
#